data_AF-A0A496TH02-F1
#
_entry.id   AF-A0A496TH02-F1
#
_cell.length_a   1.000
_cell.length_b   1.000
_cell.length_c   1.000
_cell.angle_alpha   90.00
_cell.angle_beta   90.00
_cell.angle_gamma   90.00
#
_symmetry.space_group_name_H-M   'P 1'
#
loop_
_entity.id
_entity.type
_entity.pdbx_description
1 polymer ?
#
loop_
_entity_poly.entity_id
_entity_poly.type
_entity_poly.pdbx_seq_one_letter_code
_entity_poly.pdbx_strand_id
1 'polypeptide(L)'
;MYKIYPKEISYPKIELDILKYWEKENIFKKSVEERDRDKRFVFYEGPPTANGKPGVHHVISRTIKDLICRYKTMKGFRVERKAGWDT
;
A
#
# COMPACT_ATOMS: atom_id res chain seq x y z
N MET A 1 22.11 3.54 -19.48
CA MET A 1 21.29 4.64 -20.03
C MET A 1 20.04 4.81 -19.17
N TYR A 2 19.61 6.05 -18.90
CA TYR A 2 18.39 6.32 -18.14
C TYR A 2 17.16 6.32 -19.06
N LYS A 3 16.00 5.96 -18.50
CA LYS A 3 14.72 6.09 -19.20
C LYS A 3 14.34 7.57 -19.27
N ILE A 4 14.25 8.11 -20.48
CA ILE A 4 13.79 9.49 -20.71
C ILE A 4 12.26 9.47 -20.69
N TYR A 5 11.65 10.27 -19.81
CA TYR A 5 10.21 10.45 -19.78
C TYR A 5 9.79 11.55 -20.78
N PRO A 6 8.64 11.39 -21.46
CA PRO A 6 8.08 12.43 -22.31
C PRO A 6 7.76 13.69 -21.50
N LYS A 7 7.78 14.85 -22.17
CA LYS A 7 7.46 16.15 -21.57
C LYS A 7 6.02 16.18 -21.02
N GLU A 8 5.10 15.47 -21.67
CA GLU A 8 3.75 15.23 -21.19
C GLU A 8 3.66 13.85 -20.52
N ILE A 9 3.38 13.88 -19.22
CA ILE A 9 3.31 12.68 -18.39
C ILE A 9 1.84 12.34 -18.12
N SER A 10 1.46 11.09 -18.41
CA SER A 10 0.18 10.54 -17.97
C SER A 10 0.36 9.81 -16.63
N TYR A 11 -0.02 10.47 -15.54
CA TYR A 11 0.04 9.87 -14.20
C TYR A 11 -0.79 8.59 -14.06
N PRO A 12 -2.05 8.52 -14.55
CA PRO A 12 -2.84 7.28 -14.45
C PRO A 12 -2.15 6.09 -15.14
N LYS A 13 -1.50 6.32 -16.29
CA LYS A 13 -0.75 5.27 -16.99
C LYS A 13 0.46 4.81 -16.16
N ILE A 14 1.21 5.75 -15.59
CA ILE A 14 2.36 5.43 -14.73
C ILE A 14 1.92 4.65 -13.49
N GLU A 15 0.83 5.06 -12.84
CA GLU A 15 0.28 4.35 -11.68
C GLU A 15 -0.11 2.92 -12.01
N LEU A 16 -0.77 2.70 -13.17
CA LEU A 16 -1.11 1.36 -13.65
C LEU A 16 0.13 0.52 -13.99
N ASP A 17 1.16 1.11 -14.59
CA ASP A 17 2.42 0.42 -14.90
C ASP A 17 3.17 0.02 -13.61
N ILE A 18 3.18 0.89 -12.60
CA ILE A 18 3.77 0.61 -11.28
C ILE A 18 2.97 -0.47 -10.55
N LEU A 19 1.63 -0.41 -10.59
CA LEU A 19 0.77 -1.42 -9.97
C LEU A 19 1.04 -2.81 -10.56
N LYS A 20 1.08 -2.93 -11.89
CA LYS A 20 1.43 -4.18 -12.58
C LYS A 20 2.81 -4.69 -12.19
N TYR A 21 3.79 -3.80 -12.07
CA TYR A 21 5.12 -4.15 -11.62
C TYR A 21 5.12 -4.69 -10.17
N TRP A 22 4.39 -4.03 -9.25
CA TRP A 22 4.27 -4.47 -7.87
C TRP A 22 3.62 -5.83 -7.73
N GLU A 23 2.57 -6.10 -8.51
CA GLU A 23 1.88 -7.40 -8.56
C GLU A 23 2.81 -8.49 -9.11
N LYS A 24 3.40 -8.26 -10.30
CA LYS A 24 4.31 -9.22 -10.95
C LYS A 24 5.48 -9.61 -10.05
N GLU A 25 6.08 -8.63 -9.38
CA GLU A 25 7.26 -8.84 -8.55
C GLU A 25 6.92 -9.18 -7.09
N ASN A 26 5.64 -9.32 -6.73
CA ASN A 26 5.18 -9.58 -5.36
C ASN A 26 5.75 -8.59 -4.33
N ILE A 27 5.85 -7.31 -4.69
CA ILE A 27 6.57 -6.29 -3.91
C ILE A 27 5.98 -6.13 -2.51
N PHE A 28 4.65 -6.15 -2.38
CA PHE A 28 4.01 -6.05 -1.07
C PHE A 28 4.42 -7.21 -0.15
N LYS A 29 4.33 -8.45 -0.63
CA LYS A 29 4.72 -9.66 0.12
C LYS A 29 6.20 -9.60 0.53
N LYS A 30 7.10 -9.29 -0.41
CA LYS A 30 8.54 -9.11 -0.14
C LYS A 30 8.79 -8.05 0.94
N SER A 31 8.11 -6.91 0.86
CA SER A 31 8.27 -5.81 1.83
C SER A 31 7.93 -6.19 3.28
N VAL A 32 7.07 -7.21 3.46
CA VAL A 32 6.71 -7.77 4.76
C VAL A 32 7.67 -8.89 5.14
N GLU A 33 7.94 -9.83 4.22
CA GLU A 33 8.70 -11.04 4.48
C GLU A 33 10.19 -10.82 4.73
N GLU A 34 10.79 -9.81 4.07
CA GLU A 34 12.19 -9.39 4.27
C GLU A 34 12.43 -8.65 5.59
N ARG A 35 11.42 -8.53 6.45
CA ARG A 35 11.52 -7.90 7.76
C ARG A 35 11.45 -8.94 8.86
N ASP A 36 12.31 -8.72 9.87
CA ASP A 36 12.42 -9.57 11.04
C ASP A 36 11.05 -9.81 11.69
N ARG A 37 10.75 -11.09 11.95
CA ARG A 37 9.49 -11.49 12.58
C ARG A 37 9.39 -11.02 14.02
N ASP A 38 10.48 -10.71 14.70
CA ASP A 38 10.45 -10.26 16.09
C ASP A 38 10.31 -8.73 16.22
N LYS A 39 10.62 -7.99 15.15
CA LYS A 39 10.46 -6.53 15.09
C LYS A 39 9.15 -6.11 14.44
N ARG A 40 8.03 -6.35 15.12
CA ARG A 40 6.68 -6.08 14.58
C ARG A 40 6.19 -4.67 14.84
N PHE A 41 5.43 -4.14 13.89
CA PHE A 41 4.49 -3.04 14.12
C PHE A 41 3.10 -3.53 13.74
N VAL A 42 2.22 -3.65 14.73
CA VAL A 42 0.86 -4.16 14.55
C VAL A 42 -0.05 -3.01 14.14
N PHE A 43 -0.72 -3.17 13.01
CA PHE A 43 -1.67 -2.21 12.46
C PHE A 43 -3.08 -2.82 12.46
N TYR A 44 -4.05 -2.07 12.97
CA TYR A 44 -5.46 -2.42 12.93
C TYR A 44 -6.21 -1.52 11.96
N GLU A 45 -6.89 -2.12 10.99
CA GLU A 45 -7.86 -1.40 10.18
C GLU A 45 -9.24 -1.52 10.84
N GLY A 46 -9.93 -0.39 11.00
CA GLY A 46 -11.36 -0.41 11.31
C GLY A 46 -12.12 -0.98 10.10
N PRO A 47 -12.85 -2.10 10.26
CA PRO A 47 -13.50 -2.77 9.14
C PRO A 47 -14.64 -1.89 8.59
N PRO A 48 -14.69 -1.62 7.27
CA PRO A 48 -15.85 -0.98 6.66
C PRO A 48 -17.00 -1.99 6.48
N THR A 49 -18.23 -1.49 6.40
CA THR A 49 -19.38 -2.27 5.90
C THR A 49 -19.44 -2.18 4.38
N ALA A 50 -19.62 -3.32 3.70
CA ALA A 50 -19.67 -3.41 2.24
C ALA A 50 -21.07 -3.09 1.64
N ASN A 51 -21.80 -2.13 2.22
CA ASN A 51 -23.17 -1.78 1.82
C ASN A 51 -23.27 -0.56 0.88
N GLY A 52 -22.13 0.02 0.47
CA GLY A 52 -22.06 1.19 -0.39
C GLY A 52 -20.72 1.37 -1.08
N LYS A 53 -20.65 2.31 -2.05
CA LYS A 53 -19.39 2.64 -2.72
C LYS A 53 -18.50 3.50 -1.80
N PRO A 54 -17.16 3.33 -1.85
CA PRO A 54 -16.27 4.18 -1.09
C PRO A 54 -16.36 5.66 -1.51
N GLY A 55 -16.65 6.55 -0.56
CA GLY A 55 -16.48 8.00 -0.72
C GLY A 55 -15.05 8.50 -0.46
N VAL A 56 -14.79 9.78 -0.74
CA VAL A 56 -13.46 10.42 -0.59
C VAL A 56 -12.85 10.29 0.80
N HIS A 57 -13.67 10.25 1.85
CA HIS A 57 -13.22 10.04 3.23
C HIS A 57 -12.54 8.67 3.43
N HIS A 58 -12.95 7.64 2.69
CA HIS A 58 -12.25 6.34 2.68
C HIS A 58 -10.85 6.47 2.09
N VAL A 59 -10.71 7.24 1.00
CA VAL A 59 -9.41 7.47 0.35
C VAL A 59 -8.47 8.19 1.31
N ILE A 60 -8.90 9.32 1.89
CA ILE A 60 -8.08 10.09 2.85
C ILE A 60 -7.64 9.23 4.03
N SER A 61 -8.58 8.49 4.64
CA SER A 61 -8.27 7.60 5.76
C SER A 61 -7.26 6.52 5.37
N ARG A 62 -7.44 5.87 4.22
CA ARG A 62 -6.54 4.80 3.73
C ARG A 62 -5.19 5.32 3.31
N THR A 63 -5.09 6.52 2.74
CA THR A 63 -3.81 7.17 2.40
C THR A 63 -2.95 7.38 3.65
N ILE A 64 -3.52 7.93 4.72
CA ILE A 64 -2.78 8.15 5.98
C ILE A 64 -2.35 6.82 6.60
N LYS A 65 -3.26 5.85 6.66
CA LYS A 65 -2.98 4.50 7.20
C LYS A 65 -1.85 3.81 6.42
N ASP A 66 -1.88 3.85 5.09
CA ASP A 66 -0.85 3.24 4.24
C ASP A 66 0.50 3.96 4.37
N LEU A 67 0.50 5.31 4.43
CA LEU A 67 1.71 6.11 4.64
C LEU A 67 2.47 5.69 5.90
N ILE A 68 1.77 5.56 7.03
CA ILE A 68 2.39 5.14 8.31
C ILE A 68 2.92 3.71 8.21
N CYS A 69 2.16 2.79 7.59
CA CYS A 69 2.62 1.42 7.40
C CYS A 69 3.88 1.34 6.55
N ARG A 70 3.96 2.09 5.44
CA ARG A 70 5.17 2.18 4.60
C ARG A 70 6.34 2.77 5.35
N TYR A 71 6.13 3.87 6.07
CA TYR A 71 7.17 4.49 6.90
C TYR A 71 7.73 3.50 7.92
N LYS A 72 6.88 2.76 8.65
CA LYS A 72 7.34 1.74 9.61
C LYS A 72 8.11 0.61 8.93
N THR A 73 7.67 0.14 7.76
CA THR A 73 8.43 -0.85 6.96
C THR A 73 9.81 -0.32 6.57
N MET A 74 9.94 0.96 6.19
CA MET A 74 11.22 1.60 5.88
C MET A 74 12.12 1.79 7.12
N LYS A 75 11.53 1.91 8.32
CA LYS A 75 12.26 1.90 9.61
C LYS A 75 12.62 0.48 10.08
N GLY A 76 12.40 -0.53 9.26
CA GLY A 76 12.79 -1.92 9.50
C GLY A 76 11.79 -2.75 10.30
N PHE A 77 10.57 -2.25 10.54
CA PHE A 77 9.52 -3.03 11.20
C PHE A 77 8.84 -3.97 10.19
N ARG A 78 8.51 -5.18 10.61
CA ARG A 78 7.57 -6.05 9.91
C ARG A 78 6.15 -5.53 10.16
N VAL A 79 5.46 -5.16 9.09
CA VAL A 79 4.10 -4.59 9.14
C VAL A 79 3.15 -5.49 8.36
N GLU A 80 2.50 -6.41 9.05
CA GLU A 80 1.44 -7.23 8.48
C GLU A 80 0.14 -6.42 8.43
N ARG A 81 -0.47 -6.33 7.25
CA ARG A 81 -1.64 -5.47 7.01
C ARG A 81 -2.81 -6.37 6.65
N LYS A 82 -3.80 -6.42 7.53
CA LYS A 82 -5.02 -7.22 7.36
C LYS A 82 -6.20 -6.27 7.39
N ALA A 83 -7.06 -6.39 6.39
CA ALA A 83 -8.35 -5.71 6.32
C ALA A 83 -9.45 -6.66 6.78
N GLY A 84 -10.62 -6.11 7.09
CA GLY A 84 -11.81 -6.88 7.45
C GLY A 84 -13.07 -6.22 6.92
N TRP A 85 -14.21 -6.86 7.19
CA TRP A 85 -15.54 -6.32 6.89
C TRP A 85 -16.38 -6.36 8.15
N ASP A 86 -17.14 -5.30 8.38
CA ASP A 86 -18.17 -5.25 9.42
C ASP A 86 -19.48 -5.64 8.76
N THR A 87 -19.98 -6.85 9.04
CA THR A 87 -21.10 -7.49 8.34
C THR A 87 -22.29 -7.70 9.24
#